data_AF-A0A521Z731-F1
#
_entry.id   AF-A0A521Z731-F1
#
_cell.length_a   1.000
_cell.length_b   1.000
_cell.length_c   1.000
_cell.angle_alpha   90.00
_cell.angle_beta   90.00
_cell.angle_gamma   90.00
#
_symmetry.space_group_name_H-M   'P 1'
#
loop_
_entity.id
_entity.type
_entity.pdbx_description
1 polymer ?
#
loop_
_entity_poly.entity_id
_entity_poly.type
_entity_poly.pdbx_seq_one_letter_code
_entity_poly.pdbx_strand_id
1 'polypeptide(L)'
;MKLDDQFYQDIGYGQATEEQKLELAAQLSEVVQNRVALKLSDLLSEEQLKQLDEAVEDGDEAVFKKLAELYPAYPELVRAETDAVKAELHFGAQEVLDQSQNKALEK
;
A
#
# COMPACT_ATOMS: atom_id res chain seq x y z
N MET A 1 6.53 -4.32 -1.69
CA MET A 1 6.89 -3.59 -0.44
C MET A 1 7.67 -4.52 0.48
N LYS A 2 8.57 -4.00 1.32
CA LYS A 2 9.18 -4.78 2.43
C LYS A 2 8.48 -4.43 3.75
N LEU A 3 7.99 -5.45 4.45
CA LEU A 3 7.46 -5.36 5.80
C LEU A 3 8.48 -5.98 6.75
N ASP A 4 8.66 -5.36 7.92
CA ASP A 4 9.54 -5.88 8.97
C ASP A 4 8.78 -6.82 9.92
N ASP A 5 9.55 -7.60 10.69
CA ASP A 5 9.00 -8.58 11.63
C ASP A 5 8.16 -7.94 12.74
N GLN A 6 8.44 -6.68 13.10
CA GLN A 6 7.66 -5.96 14.11
C GLN A 6 6.26 -5.68 13.60
N PHE A 7 6.12 -5.20 12.37
CA PHE A 7 4.81 -4.97 11.76
C PHE A 7 3.98 -6.25 11.72
N TYR A 8 4.58 -7.39 11.34
CA TYR A 8 3.87 -8.67 11.36
C TYR A 8 3.44 -9.08 12.77
N GLN A 9 4.25 -8.82 13.80
CA GLN A 9 3.85 -9.08 15.19
C GLN A 9 2.64 -8.23 15.58
N ASP A 10 2.68 -6.93 15.28
CA ASP A 10 1.70 -5.95 15.74
C ASP A 10 0.30 -6.20 15.15
N ILE A 11 0.23 -6.78 13.95
CA ILE A 11 -1.03 -7.16 13.28
C ILE A 11 -1.47 -8.61 13.57
N GLY A 12 -0.76 -9.33 14.45
CA GLY A 12 -1.07 -10.73 14.78
C GLY A 12 -0.57 -11.78 13.78
N TYR A 13 0.23 -11.38 12.79
CA TYR A 13 0.90 -12.27 11.81
C TYR A 13 2.29 -12.77 12.26
N GLY A 14 2.68 -12.55 13.51
CA GLY A 14 4.02 -12.90 14.01
C GLY A 14 4.37 -14.40 13.83
N GLN A 15 3.37 -15.28 13.97
CA GLN A 15 3.49 -16.74 13.82
C GLN A 15 3.17 -17.25 12.40
N ALA A 16 2.85 -16.36 11.46
CA ALA A 16 2.55 -16.75 10.09
C ALA A 16 3.79 -17.29 9.38
N THR A 17 3.58 -18.19 8.43
CA THR A 17 4.66 -18.73 7.59
C THR A 17 5.26 -17.64 6.71
N GLU A 18 6.47 -17.86 6.21
CA GLU A 18 7.10 -16.93 5.26
C GLU A 18 6.24 -16.70 4.01
N GLU A 19 5.59 -17.76 3.52
CA GLU A 19 4.65 -17.70 2.39
C GLU A 19 3.45 -16.79 2.69
N GLN A 20 2.84 -16.94 3.86
CA GLN A 20 1.71 -16.10 4.29
C GLN A 20 2.12 -14.63 4.48
N LYS A 21 3.32 -14.38 5.01
CA LYS A 21 3.87 -13.04 5.15
C LYS A 21 4.13 -12.40 3.78
N LEU A 22 4.69 -13.17 2.83
CA LEU A 22 4.90 -12.75 1.45
C LEU A 22 3.59 -12.42 0.74
N GLU A 23 2.57 -13.29 0.88
CA GLU A 23 1.25 -13.07 0.30
C GLU A 23 0.61 -11.79 0.85
N LEU A 24 0.64 -11.58 2.16
CA LEU A 24 0.15 -10.35 2.78
C LEU A 24 0.91 -9.11 2.25
N ALA A 25 2.24 -9.18 2.15
CA ALA A 25 3.04 -8.09 1.62
C ALA A 25 2.70 -7.78 0.14
N ALA A 26 2.37 -8.80 -0.65
CA ALA A 26 1.93 -8.65 -2.04
C ALA A 26 0.55 -7.96 -2.10
N GLN A 27 -0.43 -8.45 -1.33
CA GLN A 27 -1.76 -7.84 -1.24
C GLN A 27 -1.70 -6.38 -0.81
N LEU A 28 -0.90 -6.05 0.21
CA LEU A 28 -0.73 -4.67 0.64
C LEU A 28 -0.03 -3.81 -0.42
N SER A 29 0.89 -4.39 -1.19
CA SER A 29 1.52 -3.66 -2.31
C SER A 29 0.50 -3.32 -3.39
N GLU A 30 -0.41 -4.25 -3.71
CA GLU A 30 -1.51 -4.02 -4.66
C GLU A 30 -2.47 -2.94 -4.17
N VAL A 31 -2.85 -2.96 -2.88
CA VAL A 31 -3.68 -1.91 -2.28
C VAL A 31 -3.01 -0.54 -2.38
N VAL A 32 -1.72 -0.45 -2.07
CA VAL A 32 -0.97 0.81 -2.21
C VAL A 32 -0.93 1.27 -3.66
N GLN A 33 -0.64 0.37 -4.61
CA GLN A 33 -0.61 0.70 -6.04
C GLN A 33 -1.95 1.27 -6.51
N ASN A 34 -3.06 0.65 -6.13
CA ASN A 34 -4.39 1.13 -6.48
C ASN A 34 -4.69 2.52 -5.89
N ARG A 35 -4.33 2.76 -4.62
CA ARG A 35 -4.51 4.08 -3.99
C ARG A 35 -3.66 5.15 -4.65
N VAL A 36 -2.40 4.84 -4.95
CA VAL A 36 -1.49 5.74 -5.66
C VAL A 36 -2.04 6.06 -7.05
N ALA A 37 -2.54 5.07 -7.79
CA ALA A 37 -3.15 5.28 -9.10
C ALA A 37 -4.37 6.21 -9.02
N LEU A 38 -5.26 6.01 -8.04
CA LEU A 38 -6.40 6.89 -7.80
C LEU A 38 -5.95 8.33 -7.47
N LYS A 39 -4.98 8.49 -6.57
CA LYS A 39 -4.43 9.81 -6.23
C LYS A 39 -3.80 10.50 -7.43
N LEU A 40 -3.06 9.76 -8.25
CA LEU A 40 -2.50 10.29 -9.49
C LEU A 40 -3.60 10.73 -10.46
N SER A 41 -4.71 9.99 -10.55
CA SER A 41 -5.85 10.41 -11.39
C SER A 41 -6.52 11.70 -10.91
N ASP A 42 -6.46 12.00 -9.62
CA ASP A 42 -6.97 13.26 -9.06
C ASP A 42 -5.99 14.43 -9.24
N LEU A 43 -4.69 14.14 -9.32
CA LEU A 43 -3.61 15.14 -9.32
C LEU A 43 -3.13 15.51 -10.73
N LEU A 44 -3.27 14.59 -11.69
CA LEU A 44 -2.87 14.78 -13.07
C LEU A 44 -4.07 15.21 -13.92
N SER A 45 -3.83 16.09 -14.90
CA SER A 45 -4.84 16.40 -15.91
C SER A 45 -5.07 15.23 -16.85
N GLU A 46 -6.20 15.23 -17.57
CA GLU A 46 -6.50 14.22 -18.60
C GLU A 46 -5.38 14.11 -19.65
N GLU A 47 -4.76 15.23 -20.04
CA GLU A 47 -3.63 15.23 -20.97
C GLU A 47 -2.39 14.55 -20.37
N GLN A 48 -2.11 14.80 -19.10
CA GLN A 48 -0.98 14.18 -18.40
C GLN A 48 -1.21 12.69 -18.16
N LEU A 49 -2.44 12.27 -17.88
CA LEU A 49 -2.82 10.86 -17.76
C LEU A 49 -2.66 10.14 -19.11
N LYS A 50 -3.09 10.76 -20.21
CA LYS A 50 -2.87 10.21 -21.55
C LYS A 50 -1.39 10.03 -21.87
N GLN A 51 -0.55 11.02 -21.53
CA GLN A 51 0.90 10.90 -21.71
C GLN A 51 1.51 9.79 -20.85
N LEU A 52 0.90 9.46 -19.71
CA LEU A 52 1.31 8.36 -18.87
C LEU A 52 0.90 7.01 -19.49
N ASP A 53 -0.32 6.91 -20.02
CA ASP A 53 -0.82 5.72 -20.73
C ASP A 53 0.03 5.39 -21.96
N GLU A 54 0.44 6.41 -22.74
CA GLU A 54 1.37 6.24 -23.86
C GLU A 54 2.72 5.68 -23.39
N ALA A 55 3.21 6.11 -22.23
CA ALA A 55 4.46 5.59 -21.66
C ALA A 55 4.34 4.13 -21.17
N VAL A 56 3.12 3.65 -20.86
CA VAL A 56 2.90 2.24 -20.48
C VAL A 56 3.20 1.31 -21.66
N GLU A 57 2.95 1.73 -22.89
CA GLU A 57 3.27 0.95 -24.10
C GLU A 57 4.79 0.71 -24.26
N ASP A 58 5.60 1.64 -23.76
CA ASP A 58 7.07 1.61 -23.82
C ASP A 58 7.70 0.85 -22.63
N GLY A 59 6.90 0.52 -21.61
CA GLY A 59 7.29 -0.26 -20.43
C GLY A 59 7.66 0.55 -19.18
N ASP A 60 7.95 -0.16 -18.09
CA ASP A 60 8.08 0.40 -16.75
C ASP A 60 9.08 1.56 -16.64
N GLU A 61 10.22 1.49 -17.32
CA GLU A 61 11.24 2.55 -17.29
C GLU A 61 10.72 3.88 -17.87
N ALA A 62 9.96 3.81 -18.96
CA ALA A 62 9.35 4.98 -19.59
C ALA A 62 8.28 5.58 -18.67
N VAL A 63 7.44 4.73 -18.06
CA VAL A 63 6.43 5.15 -17.07
C VAL A 63 7.08 5.88 -15.89
N PHE A 64 8.13 5.30 -15.29
CA PHE A 64 8.80 5.93 -14.15
C PHE A 64 9.45 7.26 -14.51
N LYS A 65 10.09 7.35 -15.68
CA LYS A 65 10.64 8.61 -16.16
C LYS A 65 9.53 9.64 -16.35
N LYS A 66 8.40 9.24 -16.94
CA LYS A 66 7.27 10.13 -17.19
C LYS A 66 6.61 10.60 -15.90
N LEU A 67 6.44 9.72 -14.92
CA LEU A 67 5.96 10.08 -13.58
C LEU A 67 6.89 11.07 -12.89
N ALA A 68 8.21 10.88 -12.99
CA ALA A 68 9.18 11.81 -12.40
C ALA A 68 9.11 13.21 -13.03
N GLU A 69 8.76 13.31 -14.31
CA GLU A 69 8.54 14.58 -15.02
C GLU A 69 7.20 15.23 -14.67
N LEU A 70 6.11 14.45 -14.66
CA LEU A 70 4.75 14.94 -14.46
C LEU A 70 4.44 15.24 -12.98
N TYR A 71 4.98 14.43 -12.08
CA TYR A 71 4.73 14.51 -10.65
C TYR A 71 5.99 14.15 -9.86
N PRO A 72 6.94 15.10 -9.68
CA PRO A 72 8.21 14.86 -8.97
C PRO A 72 8.03 14.35 -7.53
N ALA A 73 6.88 14.65 -6.91
CA ALA A 73 6.50 14.18 -5.57
C ALA A 73 5.93 12.75 -5.55
N TYR A 74 6.06 11.99 -6.64
CA TYR A 74 5.61 10.60 -6.74
C TYR A 74 6.19 9.70 -5.64
N PRO A 75 7.50 9.74 -5.32
CA PRO A 75 8.05 8.91 -4.24
C PRO A 75 7.43 9.22 -2.87
N GLU A 76 7.16 10.50 -2.58
CA GLU A 76 6.51 10.94 -1.35
C GLU A 76 5.06 10.47 -1.27
N LEU A 77 4.34 10.50 -2.39
CA LEU A 77 2.97 9.97 -2.50
C LEU A 77 2.93 8.47 -2.22
N VAL A 78 3.80 7.69 -2.87
CA VAL A 78 3.90 6.23 -2.64
C VAL A 78 4.20 5.95 -1.17
N ARG A 79 5.13 6.70 -0.57
CA ARG A 79 5.45 6.56 0.86
C ARG A 79 4.24 6.90 1.74
N ALA A 80 3.56 8.01 1.47
CA ALA A 80 2.40 8.44 2.26
C ALA A 80 1.27 7.41 2.21
N GLU A 81 0.94 6.88 1.03
CA GLU A 81 -0.09 5.85 0.90
C GLU A 81 0.34 4.51 1.52
N THR A 82 1.63 4.17 1.44
CA THR A 82 2.18 3.00 2.13
C THR A 82 2.03 3.11 3.65
N ASP A 83 2.41 4.26 4.22
CA ASP A 83 2.32 4.49 5.66
C ASP A 83 0.86 4.52 6.12
N ALA A 84 -0.05 5.10 5.32
CA ALA A 84 -1.48 5.09 5.58
C ALA A 84 -2.06 3.67 5.61
N VAL A 85 -1.78 2.85 4.59
CA VAL A 85 -2.26 1.46 4.52
C VAL A 85 -1.74 0.64 5.70
N LYS A 86 -0.46 0.81 6.08
CA LYS A 86 0.10 0.15 7.26
C LYS A 86 -0.60 0.57 8.55
N ALA A 87 -0.84 1.85 8.74
CA ALA A 87 -1.51 2.38 9.92
C ALA A 87 -2.97 1.90 10.01
N GLU A 88 -3.70 1.90 8.89
CA GLU A 88 -5.07 1.39 8.79
C GLU A 88 -5.13 -0.11 9.13
N LEU A 89 -4.21 -0.92 8.60
CA LEU A 89 -4.15 -2.35 8.91
C LEU A 89 -3.82 -2.59 10.39
N HIS A 90 -2.85 -1.85 10.93
CA HIS A 90 -2.50 -1.95 12.35
C HIS A 90 -3.69 -1.61 13.25
N PHE A 91 -4.37 -0.50 12.99
CA PHE A 91 -5.54 -0.10 13.77
C PHE A 91 -6.66 -1.14 13.69
N GLY A 92 -6.98 -1.62 12.47
CA GLY A 92 -7.99 -2.66 12.29
C GLY A 92 -7.65 -3.97 13.00
N ALA A 93 -6.38 -4.38 12.99
CA ALA A 93 -5.93 -5.57 13.70
C ALA A 93 -6.07 -5.42 15.22
N GLN A 94 -5.69 -4.27 15.79
CA GLN A 94 -5.84 -3.98 17.21
C GLN A 94 -7.32 -4.01 17.64
N GLU A 95 -8.22 -3.41 16.85
CA GLU A 95 -9.65 -3.42 17.15
C GLU A 95 -10.21 -4.85 17.22
N VAL A 96 -9.80 -5.73 16.29
CA VAL A 96 -10.21 -7.13 16.29
C VAL A 96 -9.67 -7.89 17.52
N LEU A 97 -8.42 -7.62 17.92
CA LEU A 97 -7.82 -8.22 19.11
C LEU A 97 -8.54 -7.77 20.39
N ASP A 98 -8.82 -6.48 20.53
CA ASP A 98 -9.53 -5.91 21.67
C ASP A 98 -10.96 -6.47 21.80
N GLN A 99 -11.69 -6.54 20.68
CA GLN A 99 -13.02 -7.15 20.64
C GLN A 99 -12.99 -8.63 21.03
N SER A 100 -11.96 -9.36 20.59
CA SER A 100 -11.79 -10.78 20.90
C SER A 100 -11.49 -11.01 22.39
N GLN A 101 -10.70 -10.14 23.02
CA GLN A 101 -10.37 -10.21 24.44
C GLN A 101 -11.56 -9.83 25.33
N ASN A 102 -12.30 -8.76 24.99
CA ASN A 102 -13.49 -8.37 25.74
C ASN A 102 -14.57 -9.46 25.73
N LYS A 103 -14.78 -10.12 24.59
CA LYS A 103 -15.75 -11.21 24.45
C LYS A 103 -15.36 -12.49 25.23
N ALA A 104 -14.08 -12.66 25.58
CA ALA A 104 -13.59 -13.77 26.39
C ALA A 104 -13.73 -13.51 27.91
N LEU A 105 -13.80 -12.24 28.33
CA LEU A 105 -13.98 -11.84 29.73
C LEU A 105 -15.46 -11.78 30.16
N GLU A 106 -16.39 -11.76 29.21
CA GLU A 106 -17.84 -11.79 29.45
C GLU A 106 -18.44 -13.22 29.53
N LYS A 107 -17.60 -14.27 29.51
CA LYS A 107 -18.00 -15.68 29.65
C LYS A 107 -17.47 -16.29 30.94
#